data_AF-A0A542XMA6-F1
#
_entry.id   AF-A0A542XMA6-F1
#
_cell.length_a   1.000
_cell.length_b   1.000
_cell.length_c   1.000
_cell.angle_alpha   90.00
_cell.angle_beta   90.00
_cell.angle_gamma   90.00
#
_symmetry.space_group_name_H-M   'P 1'
#
loop_
_entity.id
_entity.type
_entity.pdbx_description
1 polymer ?
#
loop_
_entity_poly.entity_id
_entity_poly.type
_entity_poly.pdbx_seq_one_letter_code
_entity_poly.pdbx_strand_id
1 'polypeptide(L)'
;MPSLPQPQRLLLAELAGTANRYSIGEGRGLPREVAVAAVRAVTDDPVLLGIQAGVALADPYGVSQPMVELLQAAGADMTIAQQHATEVRERLERIGIAGPSDDGLVDGRPDQHGDGQPEGRYG
;
A
#
# COMPACT_ATOMS: atom_id res chain seq x y z
N MET A 1 17.78 8.70 0.44
CA MET A 1 17.90 7.77 -0.69
C MET A 1 18.18 8.55 -1.96
N PRO A 2 19.15 8.14 -2.80
CA PRO A 2 19.24 8.70 -4.14
C PRO A 2 17.99 8.30 -4.93
N SER A 3 17.37 9.27 -5.59
CA SER A 3 16.22 9.06 -6.47
C SER A 3 16.64 8.15 -7.63
N LEU A 4 15.86 7.11 -7.91
CA LEU A 4 16.11 6.27 -9.10
C LEU A 4 16.17 7.17 -10.37
N PRO A 5 17.13 6.93 -11.28
CA PRO A 5 17.18 7.54 -12.59
C PRO A 5 15.80 7.60 -13.26
N GLN A 6 15.49 8.70 -13.94
CA GLN A 6 14.18 8.90 -14.58
C GLN A 6 13.71 7.73 -15.48
N PRO A 7 14.59 7.09 -16.28
CA PRO A 7 14.19 5.92 -17.08
C PRO A 7 13.68 4.76 -16.22
N GLN A 8 14.33 4.49 -15.08
CA GLN A 8 13.93 3.41 -14.17
C GLN A 8 12.61 3.73 -13.46
N ARG A 9 12.34 5.01 -13.16
CA ARG A 9 11.04 5.42 -12.60
C ARG A 9 9.89 5.24 -13.59
N LEU A 10 10.10 5.55 -14.87
CA LEU A 10 9.11 5.31 -15.90
C LEU A 10 8.85 3.81 -16.08
N LEU A 11 9.92 3.01 -16.08
CA LEU A 11 9.82 1.55 -16.18
C LEU A 11 9.05 0.94 -15.00
N LEU A 12 9.31 1.40 -13.77
CA LEU A 12 8.55 0.96 -12.59
C LEU A 12 7.08 1.38 -12.65
N ALA A 13 6.77 2.57 -13.17
CA ALA A 13 5.37 3.00 -13.34
C ALA A 13 4.63 2.13 -14.37
N GLU A 14 5.28 1.80 -15.48
CA GLU A 14 4.74 0.89 -16.50
C GLU A 14 4.55 -0.53 -15.94
N LEU A 15 5.55 -1.04 -15.21
CA LEU A 15 5.47 -2.33 -14.53
C LEU A 15 4.31 -2.36 -13.53
N ALA A 16 4.15 -1.31 -12.73
CA ALA A 16 3.04 -1.18 -11.78
C ALA A 16 1.68 -1.25 -12.48
N GLY A 17 1.51 -0.49 -13.57
CA GLY A 17 0.27 -0.48 -14.36
C GLY A 17 -0.03 -1.83 -15.00
N THR A 18 0.98 -2.46 -15.60
CA THR A 18 0.86 -3.77 -16.23
C THR A 18 0.51 -4.85 -15.20
N ALA A 19 1.27 -4.94 -14.11
CA ALA A 19 1.00 -5.90 -13.04
C ALA A 19 -0.41 -5.73 -12.46
N ASN A 20 -0.85 -4.48 -12.25
CA ASN A 20 -2.19 -4.16 -11.75
C ASN A 20 -3.30 -4.60 -12.70
N ARG A 21 -3.12 -4.36 -14.01
CA ARG A 21 -4.09 -4.77 -15.04
C ARG A 21 -4.34 -6.28 -15.01
N TYR A 22 -3.30 -7.08 -14.86
CA TYR A 22 -3.41 -8.54 -14.89
C TYR A 22 -3.69 -9.18 -13.53
N SER A 23 -3.42 -8.50 -12.42
CA SER A 23 -3.70 -9.01 -11.07
C SER A 23 -5.13 -8.71 -10.61
N ILE A 24 -5.59 -7.47 -10.75
CA ILE A 24 -6.88 -7.00 -10.22
C ILE A 24 -7.74 -6.25 -11.24
N GLY A 25 -7.18 -5.83 -12.37
CA GLY A 25 -7.86 -5.05 -13.41
C GLY A 25 -8.47 -5.87 -14.55
N GLU A 26 -8.58 -5.24 -15.73
CA GLU A 26 -9.27 -5.79 -16.92
C GLU A 26 -8.66 -7.09 -17.46
N GLY A 27 -7.37 -7.32 -17.22
CA GLY A 27 -6.67 -8.55 -17.61
C GLY A 27 -6.88 -9.72 -16.64
N ARG A 28 -7.59 -9.50 -15.53
CA ARG A 28 -7.86 -10.52 -14.53
C ARG A 28 -8.73 -11.64 -15.13
N GLY A 29 -8.32 -12.89 -14.92
CA GLY A 29 -9.00 -14.08 -15.44
C GLY A 29 -8.40 -14.62 -16.75
N LEU A 30 -7.46 -13.89 -17.37
CA LEU A 30 -6.62 -14.44 -18.42
C LEU A 30 -5.67 -15.52 -17.86
N PRO A 31 -5.16 -16.43 -18.71
CA PRO A 31 -4.20 -17.43 -18.30
C PRO A 31 -2.96 -16.80 -17.65
N ARG A 32 -2.42 -17.47 -16.63
CA ARG A 32 -1.30 -16.96 -15.82
C ARG A 32 -0.06 -16.71 -16.68
N GLU A 33 0.16 -17.53 -17.70
CA GLU A 33 1.29 -17.45 -18.62
C GLU A 33 1.22 -16.18 -19.47
N VAL A 34 0.02 -15.73 -19.83
CA VAL A 34 -0.21 -14.46 -20.56
C VAL A 34 0.14 -13.28 -19.66
N ALA A 35 -0.30 -13.31 -18.41
CA ALA A 35 0.02 -12.27 -17.44
C ALA A 35 1.54 -12.19 -17.16
N VAL A 36 2.20 -13.35 -17.00
CA VAL A 36 3.65 -13.43 -16.82
C VAL A 36 4.40 -12.89 -18.04
N ALA A 37 3.99 -13.28 -19.25
CA ALA A 37 4.60 -12.78 -20.47
C ALA A 37 4.44 -11.26 -20.61
N ALA A 38 3.28 -10.71 -20.25
CA ALA A 38 3.03 -9.27 -20.29
C ALA A 38 3.92 -8.50 -19.29
N VAL A 39 4.13 -9.04 -18.09
CA VAL A 39 5.05 -8.45 -17.10
C VAL A 39 6.49 -8.51 -17.60
N ARG A 40 6.93 -9.66 -18.12
CA ARG A 40 8.29 -9.85 -18.65
C ARG A 40 8.59 -8.98 -19.86
N ALA A 41 7.57 -8.68 -20.68
CA ALA A 41 7.71 -7.74 -21.79
C ALA A 41 8.05 -6.32 -21.33
N VAL A 42 7.69 -5.93 -20.10
CA VAL A 42 8.12 -4.67 -19.50
C VAL A 42 9.55 -4.81 -18.96
N THR A 43 9.81 -5.85 -18.17
CA THR A 43 11.16 -6.14 -17.67
C THR A 43 11.31 -7.59 -17.20
N ASP A 44 12.48 -8.17 -17.48
CA ASP A 44 12.95 -9.46 -16.93
C ASP A 44 13.94 -9.28 -15.76
N ASP A 45 14.21 -8.03 -15.35
CA ASP A 45 15.14 -7.75 -14.23
C ASP A 45 14.50 -8.20 -12.89
N PRO A 46 15.06 -9.25 -12.23
CA PRO A 46 14.50 -9.78 -10.99
C PRO A 46 14.51 -8.76 -9.85
N VAL A 47 15.40 -7.75 -9.89
CA VAL A 47 15.49 -6.69 -8.88
C VAL A 47 14.33 -5.71 -9.02
N LEU A 48 14.03 -5.25 -10.25
CA LEU A 48 12.91 -4.33 -10.48
C LEU A 48 11.56 -5.01 -10.21
N LEU A 49 11.42 -6.28 -10.60
CA LEU A 49 10.28 -7.10 -10.25
C LEU A 49 10.15 -7.27 -8.72
N GLY A 50 11.27 -7.50 -8.04
CA GLY A 50 11.35 -7.58 -6.58
C GLY A 50 10.92 -6.29 -5.88
N ILE A 51 11.42 -5.12 -6.32
CA ILE A 51 11.02 -3.81 -5.80
C ILE A 51 9.50 -3.65 -5.90
N GLN A 52 8.91 -3.97 -7.04
CA GLN A 52 7.47 -3.77 -7.22
C GLN A 52 6.62 -4.79 -6.45
N ALA A 53 7.12 -6.01 -6.30
CA ALA A 53 6.53 -7.00 -5.40
C ALA A 53 6.59 -6.54 -3.94
N GLY A 54 7.66 -5.84 -3.55
CA GLY A 54 7.80 -5.25 -2.22
C GLY A 54 6.78 -4.16 -1.92
N VAL A 55 6.49 -3.29 -2.90
CA VAL A 55 5.40 -2.30 -2.79
C VAL A 55 4.05 -3.00 -2.57
N ALA A 56 3.76 -4.05 -3.35
CA ALA A 56 2.53 -4.83 -3.21
C ALA A 56 2.46 -5.58 -1.87
N LEU A 57 3.57 -6.12 -1.37
CA LEU A 57 3.65 -6.75 -0.05
C LEU A 57 3.44 -5.77 1.11
N ALA A 58 3.78 -4.49 0.90
CA ALA A 58 3.58 -3.45 1.91
C ALA A 58 2.10 -3.06 2.10
N ASP A 59 1.20 -3.51 1.22
CA ASP A 59 -0.24 -3.29 1.33
C ASP A 59 -0.81 -3.92 2.61
N PRO A 60 -1.32 -3.11 3.57
CA PRO A 60 -1.79 -3.62 4.85
C PRO A 60 -3.08 -4.44 4.74
N TYR A 61 -3.83 -4.30 3.64
CA TYR A 61 -5.12 -4.97 3.44
C TYR A 61 -5.02 -6.26 2.63
N GLY A 62 -3.83 -6.59 2.10
CA GLY A 62 -3.61 -7.79 1.31
C GLY A 62 -4.37 -7.83 -0.03
N VAL A 63 -4.95 -6.72 -0.47
CA VAL A 63 -5.62 -6.56 -1.77
C VAL A 63 -4.64 -6.84 -2.91
N SER A 64 -3.37 -6.51 -2.69
CA SER A 64 -2.30 -6.63 -3.68
C SER A 64 -1.70 -8.04 -3.76
N GLN A 65 -2.20 -9.02 -2.99
CA GLN A 65 -1.68 -10.39 -3.00
C GLN A 65 -1.58 -11.03 -4.41
N PRO A 66 -2.59 -10.90 -5.30
CA PRO A 66 -2.50 -11.43 -6.65
C PRO A 66 -1.38 -10.78 -7.49
N MET A 67 -1.02 -9.53 -7.17
CA MET A 67 0.11 -8.85 -7.81
C MET A 67 1.44 -9.44 -7.37
N VAL A 68 1.60 -9.74 -6.08
CA VAL A 68 2.79 -10.40 -5.53
C VAL A 68 3.01 -11.76 -6.20
N GLU A 69 1.96 -12.57 -6.29
CA GLU A 69 2.02 -13.90 -6.91
C GLU A 69 2.38 -13.83 -8.40
N LEU A 70 1.86 -12.84 -9.11
CA LEU A 70 2.19 -12.59 -10.51
C LEU A 70 3.66 -12.17 -10.68
N LEU A 71 4.15 -11.24 -9.88
CA LEU A 71 5.54 -10.76 -9.97
C LEU A 71 6.54 -11.87 -9.57
N GLN A 72 6.21 -12.67 -8.55
CA GLN A 72 6.98 -13.87 -8.20
C GLN A 72 7.02 -14.87 -9.36
N ALA A 73 5.90 -15.09 -10.05
CA ALA A 73 5.83 -15.93 -11.24
C ALA A 73 6.73 -15.45 -12.39
N ALA A 74 6.82 -14.12 -12.54
CA ALA A 74 7.66 -13.49 -13.54
C ALA A 74 9.15 -13.59 -13.21
N GLY A 75 9.52 -13.92 -11.97
CA GLY A 75 10.90 -14.10 -11.53
C GLY A 75 11.40 -13.01 -10.59
N ALA A 76 10.51 -12.31 -9.89
CA ALA A 76 10.89 -11.36 -8.86
C ALA A 76 11.82 -11.98 -7.81
N ASP A 77 12.88 -11.26 -7.45
CA ASP A 77 13.68 -11.59 -6.27
C ASP A 77 12.87 -11.26 -5.01
N MET A 78 12.36 -12.30 -4.36
CA MET A 78 11.54 -12.16 -3.17
C MET A 78 12.33 -11.68 -1.94
N THR A 79 13.66 -11.80 -1.95
CA THR A 79 14.52 -11.23 -0.90
C THR A 79 14.49 -9.72 -0.97
N ILE A 80 14.66 -9.17 -2.17
CA ILE A 80 14.52 -7.72 -2.44
C ILE A 80 13.10 -7.25 -2.14
N ALA A 81 12.09 -8.03 -2.52
CA ALA A 81 10.69 -7.70 -2.24
C ALA A 81 10.42 -7.56 -0.73
N GLN A 82 10.92 -8.49 0.09
CA GLN A 82 10.74 -8.43 1.54
C GLN A 82 11.47 -7.23 2.16
N GLN A 83 12.72 -6.97 1.75
CA GLN A 83 13.47 -5.81 2.21
C GLN A 83 12.74 -4.51 1.88
N HIS A 84 12.30 -4.37 0.63
CA HIS A 84 11.62 -3.17 0.19
C HIS A 84 10.23 -3.02 0.82
N ALA A 85 9.51 -4.11 1.07
CA ALA A 85 8.23 -4.08 1.77
C ALA A 85 8.38 -3.50 3.19
N THR A 86 9.43 -3.90 3.92
CA THR A 86 9.76 -3.33 5.24
C THR A 86 10.02 -1.84 5.15
N GLU A 87 10.87 -1.38 4.22
CA GLU A 87 11.15 0.04 4.01
C GLU A 87 9.89 0.86 3.70
N VAL A 88 9.01 0.32 2.84
CA VAL A 88 7.75 0.96 2.46
C VAL A 88 6.80 1.03 3.65
N ARG A 89 6.64 -0.05 4.42
CA ARG A 89 5.80 -0.06 5.65
C ARG A 89 6.29 0.95 6.67
N GLU A 90 7.58 0.95 7.01
CA GLU A 90 8.18 1.93 7.92
C GLU A 90 7.96 3.37 7.44
N ARG A 91 8.01 3.59 6.12
CA ARG A 91 7.71 4.88 5.53
C ARG A 91 6.24 5.25 5.67
N LEU A 92 5.31 4.34 5.41
CA LEU A 92 3.86 4.54 5.55
C LEU A 92 3.46 4.84 7.00
N GLU A 93 4.08 4.13 7.96
CA GLU A 93 3.93 4.39 9.40
C GLU A 93 4.42 5.80 9.76
N ARG A 94 5.61 6.19 9.28
CA ARG A 94 6.17 7.53 9.54
C ARG A 94 5.29 8.67 9.02
N ILE A 95 4.56 8.46 7.92
CA ILE A 95 3.67 9.49 7.34
C ILE A 95 2.21 9.36 7.81
N GLY A 96 1.94 8.51 8.80
CA GLY A 96 0.61 8.37 9.43
C GLY A 96 -0.44 7.68 8.56
N ILE A 97 -0.04 7.01 7.47
CA ILE A 97 -0.96 6.26 6.59
C ILE A 97 -1.16 4.83 7.11
N ALA A 98 -0.26 4.33 7.98
CA ALA A 98 -0.34 3.00 8.60
C ALA A 98 -0.48 3.04 10.14
N GLY A 99 -1.04 4.10 10.71
CA GLY A 99 -1.31 4.15 12.15
C GLY A 99 -2.60 3.39 12.52
N PRO A 100 -2.66 2.63 13.63
CA PRO A 100 -3.94 2.31 14.24
C PRO A 100 -4.63 3.63 14.58
N SER A 101 -5.94 3.70 14.32
CA SER A 101 -6.79 4.79 14.78
C SER A 101 -6.76 4.87 16.30
N ASP A 102 -5.81 5.61 16.87
CA ASP A 102 -5.92 6.16 18.22
C ASP A 102 -6.52 7.56 18.07
N ASP A 103 -7.81 7.57 17.74
CA ASP A 103 -8.60 8.79 17.74
C ASP A 103 -8.94 9.12 19.20
N GLY A 104 -8.18 10.06 19.76
CA GLY A 104 -8.70 11.01 20.72
C GLY A 104 -8.94 10.50 22.14
N LEU A 105 -7.86 10.55 22.93
CA LEU A 105 -7.83 11.17 24.26
C LEU A 105 -9.14 11.92 24.60
N VAL A 106 -10.06 11.26 25.30
CA VAL A 106 -11.17 11.93 25.97
C VAL A 106 -10.60 12.76 27.10
N ASP A 107 -10.56 14.06 26.86
CA ASP A 107 -10.16 15.10 27.80
C ASP A 107 -10.98 14.95 29.09
N GLY A 108 -10.26 14.74 30.19
CA GLY A 108 -10.84 14.62 31.51
C GLY A 108 -11.50 15.93 31.91
N ARG A 109 -12.84 15.94 31.98
CA ARG A 109 -13.57 16.94 32.76
C ARG A 109 -14.09 16.29 34.05
N PRO A 110 -13.70 16.80 35.22
CA PRO A 110 -14.24 16.31 36.47
C PRO A 110 -15.69 16.75 36.67
N ASP A 111 -16.45 15.81 37.21
CA ASP A 111 -17.71 15.91 37.93
C ASP A 111 -17.99 17.29 38.56
N GLN A 112 -19.12 17.90 38.21
CA GLN A 112 -19.84 18.81 39.11
C GLN A 112 -21.36 18.59 38.98
N HIS A 113 -21.84 17.68 39.81
CA HIS A 113 -23.18 17.67 40.38
C HIS A 113 -23.48 19.02 41.07
N GLY A 114 -24.65 19.61 40.84
CA GLY A 114 -25.02 20.86 41.49
C GLY A 114 -26.34 21.45 41.00
N ASP A 115 -27.39 21.15 41.76
CA ASP A 115 -28.77 21.64 41.62
C ASP A 115 -28.91 23.17 41.57
N GLY A 116 -29.97 23.65 40.93
CA GLY A 116 -30.48 25.01 41.19
C GLY A 116 -31.19 25.70 40.01
N GLN A 117 -32.48 25.42 39.83
CA GLN A 117 -33.43 26.42 39.31
C GLN A 117 -33.45 27.63 40.29
N PRO A 118 -33.69 28.88 39.85
CA PRO A 118 -35.06 29.30 39.53
C PRO A 118 -35.23 30.40 38.45
N GLU A 119 -36.48 30.42 37.94
CA GLU A 119 -37.35 31.56 37.58
C GLU A 119 -36.82 32.80 36.81
N GLY A 120 -37.59 33.20 35.77
CA GLY A 120 -37.45 34.54 35.21
C GLY A 120 -38.19 34.85 33.90
N ARG A 121 -39.52 34.89 33.96
CA ARG A 121 -40.47 35.55 33.04
C ARG A 121 -39.90 36.68 32.16
N TYR A 122 -40.19 36.63 30.86
CA TYR A 122 -40.79 37.75 30.11
C TYR A 122 -41.79 37.16 29.09
N GLY A 123 -43.03 37.64 29.18
CA GLY A 123 -44.24 37.13 28.52
C GLY A 123 -45.43 37.36 29.43
#